data_AF-A0A8S3K0R9-F1
#
_entry.id   AF-A0A8S3K0R9-F1
#
_cell.length_a   1.000
_cell.length_b   1.000
_cell.length_c   1.000
_cell.angle_alpha   90.00
_cell.angle_beta   90.00
_cell.angle_gamma   90.00
#
_symmetry.space_group_name_H-M   'P 1'
#
loop_
_entity.id
_entity.type
_entity.pdbx_description
1 polymer ?
#
loop_
_entity_poly.entity_id
_entity_poly.type
_entity_poly.pdbx_seq_one_letter_code
_entity_poly.pdbx_strand_id
1 'polypeptide(L)'
;YPTLDLPTEQVPEPGLIIEETREEKTYRNFINSLGLEPHVNYLYSDLCDGLIILQLYDIIRPNTVDWSKIYKTFNAIKERFQKLNNCNFTVDYAVEPLHFKMTGIGGPDILEGNKTLTLGLVWQIMRAYTLSILQKLA
;
A
#
# COMPACT_ATOMS: atom_id res chain seq x y z
N TYR A 1 -18.59 1.84 -42.21
CA TYR A 1 -17.67 1.28 -41.21
C TYR A 1 -18.07 1.81 -39.85
N PRO A 2 -18.47 0.97 -38.88
CA PRO A 2 -18.60 1.43 -37.51
C PRO A 2 -17.18 1.59 -36.95
N THR A 3 -16.81 2.82 -36.63
CA THR A 3 -15.56 3.16 -35.96
C THR A 3 -15.62 2.61 -34.54
N LEU A 4 -14.58 1.91 -34.09
CA LEU A 4 -14.44 1.51 -32.69
C LEU A 4 -14.47 2.78 -31.82
N ASP A 5 -15.32 2.78 -30.81
CA ASP A 5 -15.28 3.81 -29.77
C ASP A 5 -13.90 3.77 -29.11
N LEU A 6 -13.26 4.94 -29.00
CA LEU A 6 -12.01 5.09 -28.26
C LEU A 6 -12.23 4.55 -26.84
N PRO A 7 -11.26 3.82 -26.25
CA PRO A 7 -11.37 3.37 -24.88
C PRO A 7 -11.66 4.60 -24.03
N THR A 8 -12.76 4.54 -23.27
CA THR A 8 -13.13 5.59 -22.34
C THR A 8 -12.00 5.69 -21.32
N GLU A 9 -11.08 6.63 -21.56
CA GLU A 9 -10.16 7.08 -20.54
C GLU A 9 -11.08 7.49 -19.39
N GLN A 10 -11.04 6.76 -18.28
CA GLN A 10 -11.83 7.09 -17.10
C GLN A 10 -11.30 8.42 -16.61
N VAL A 11 -11.88 9.51 -17.12
CA VAL A 11 -11.58 10.86 -16.67
C VAL A 11 -12.02 10.87 -15.21
N PRO A 12 -11.10 11.03 -14.24
CA PRO A 12 -11.49 11.05 -12.85
C PRO A 12 -12.52 12.16 -12.64
N GLU A 13 -13.57 11.84 -11.87
CA GLU A 13 -14.69 12.73 -11.54
C GLU A 13 -14.19 14.17 -11.30
N PRO A 14 -14.71 15.17 -12.04
CA PRO A 14 -14.27 16.56 -11.93
C PRO A 14 -14.70 17.14 -10.57
N GLY A 15 -13.85 16.94 -9.56
CA GLY A 15 -14.11 17.38 -8.19
C GLY A 15 -13.09 16.92 -7.15
N LEU A 16 -12.24 15.94 -7.47
CA LEU A 16 -11.20 15.45 -6.57
C LEU A 16 -9.81 15.45 -7.24
N ILE A 17 -9.39 16.60 -7.77
CA ILE A 17 -7.97 16.79 -8.09
C ILE A 17 -7.26 16.95 -6.75
N ILE A 18 -6.89 15.82 -6.14
CA ILE A 18 -6.00 15.82 -4.99
C ILE A 18 -4.67 16.35 -5.51
N GLU A 19 -4.26 17.52 -5.04
CA GLU A 19 -2.94 18.07 -5.33
C GLU A 19 -1.91 17.10 -4.74
N GLU A 20 -1.31 16.29 -5.60
CA GLU A 20 -0.27 15.32 -5.26
C GLU A 20 1.05 15.70 -5.94
N THR A 21 2.14 15.51 -5.22
CA THR A 21 3.50 15.62 -5.71
C THR A 21 3.79 14.54 -6.76
N ARG A 22 4.85 14.74 -7.55
CA ARG A 22 5.30 13.73 -8.52
C ARG A 22 5.66 12.39 -7.85
N GLU A 23 6.18 12.44 -6.62
CA GLU A 23 6.53 11.26 -5.85
C GLU A 23 5.27 10.47 -5.44
N GLU A 24 4.29 11.14 -4.85
CA GLU A 24 2.99 10.53 -4.48
C GLU A 24 2.31 9.87 -5.67
N LYS A 25 2.25 10.58 -6.81
CA LYS A 25 1.70 10.05 -8.07
C LYS A 25 2.44 8.80 -8.54
N THR A 26 3.77 8.80 -8.42
CA THR A 26 4.60 7.66 -8.84
C THR A 26 4.32 6.45 -7.97
N TYR A 27 4.25 6.62 -6.64
CA TYR A 27 3.98 5.54 -5.69
C TYR A 27 2.56 5.00 -5.80
N ARG A 28 1.56 5.88 -5.95
CA ARG A 28 0.17 5.47 -6.20
C ARG A 28 0.04 4.64 -7.48
N ASN A 29 0.62 5.12 -8.58
CA ASN A 29 0.60 4.39 -9.86
C ASN A 29 1.36 3.06 -9.76
N PHE A 30 2.50 3.03 -9.07
CA PHE A 30 3.24 1.79 -8.81
C PHE A 30 2.36 0.77 -8.08
N ILE A 31 1.73 1.13 -6.97
CA ILE A 31 0.87 0.23 -6.19
C ILE A 31 -0.30 -0.27 -7.03
N ASN A 32 -0.99 0.63 -7.73
CA ASN A 32 -2.15 0.27 -8.56
C ASN A 32 -1.78 -0.59 -9.77
N SER A 33 -0.56 -0.46 -10.30
CA SER A 33 -0.07 -1.31 -11.40
C SER A 33 0.09 -2.79 -11.02
N LEU A 34 0.11 -3.11 -9.72
CA LEU A 34 0.28 -4.47 -9.20
C LEU A 34 -1.05 -5.25 -9.10
N GLY A 35 -2.18 -4.62 -9.46
CA GLY A 35 -3.48 -5.29 -9.48
C GLY A 35 -4.08 -5.56 -8.09
N LEU A 36 -3.79 -4.69 -7.12
CA LEU A 36 -4.31 -4.79 -5.76
C LEU A 36 -5.75 -4.27 -5.66
N GLU A 37 -6.50 -4.83 -4.72
CA GLU A 37 -7.83 -4.37 -4.34
C GLU A 37 -7.90 -4.07 -2.83
N PRO A 38 -8.43 -2.90 -2.42
CA PRO A 38 -9.04 -1.84 -3.26
C PRO A 38 -8.01 -0.94 -3.98
N HIS A 39 -8.48 -0.17 -4.97
CA HIS A 39 -7.66 0.80 -5.69
C HIS A 39 -7.23 1.96 -4.79
N VAL A 40 -5.97 2.36 -4.88
CA VAL A 40 -5.41 3.47 -4.10
C VAL A 40 -5.66 4.79 -4.82
N ASN A 41 -6.39 5.68 -4.17
CA ASN A 41 -6.64 7.04 -4.63
C ASN A 41 -5.77 8.04 -3.88
N TYR A 42 -5.62 7.88 -2.56
CA TYR A 42 -4.81 8.75 -1.72
C TYR A 42 -4.02 7.93 -0.69
N LEU A 43 -2.69 7.98 -0.80
CA LEU A 43 -1.78 7.13 -0.01
C LEU A 43 -2.02 7.23 1.50
N TYR A 44 -2.27 8.44 2.01
CA TYR A 44 -2.35 8.70 3.45
C TYR A 44 -3.71 8.43 4.08
N SER A 45 -4.72 8.03 3.31
CA SER A 45 -5.98 7.49 3.84
C SER A 45 -6.10 5.99 3.56
N ASP A 46 -5.70 5.58 2.36
CA ASP A 46 -6.02 4.25 1.84
C ASP A 46 -5.04 3.19 2.35
N LEU A 47 -3.86 3.60 2.86
CA LEU A 47 -2.89 2.69 3.48
C LEU A 47 -3.05 2.55 5.00
N CYS A 48 -3.91 3.35 5.63
CA CYS A 48 -4.00 3.48 7.09
C CYS A 48 -4.58 2.26 7.82
N ASP A 49 -5.19 1.31 7.10
CA ASP A 49 -5.66 0.06 7.69
C ASP A 49 -4.64 -1.09 7.59
N GLY A 50 -3.50 -0.82 6.94
CA GLY A 50 -2.41 -1.76 6.73
C GLY A 50 -2.67 -2.85 5.68
N LEU A 51 -3.88 -3.00 5.16
CA LEU A 51 -4.23 -4.15 4.29
C LEU A 51 -3.46 -4.13 2.97
N ILE A 52 -3.42 -2.98 2.31
CA ILE A 52 -2.70 -2.82 1.03
C ILE A 52 -1.20 -3.03 1.23
N ILE A 53 -0.63 -2.55 2.34
CA ILE A 53 0.77 -2.75 2.70
C ILE A 53 1.07 -4.25 2.87
N LEU A 54 0.21 -4.98 3.58
CA LEU A 54 0.35 -6.43 3.77
C LEU A 54 0.23 -7.19 2.44
N GLN A 55 -0.69 -6.80 1.55
CA GLN A 55 -0.78 -7.39 0.21
C GLN A 55 0.51 -7.16 -0.59
N LEU A 56 1.10 -5.96 -0.54
CA LEU A 56 2.36 -5.64 -1.19
C LEU A 56 3.51 -6.53 -0.69
N TYR A 57 3.55 -6.83 0.61
CA TYR A 57 4.55 -7.72 1.19
C TYR A 57 4.46 -9.13 0.61
N ASP A 58 3.24 -9.67 0.45
CA ASP A 58 3.05 -10.98 -0.16
C ASP A 58 3.37 -11.02 -1.65
N ILE A 59 3.22 -9.90 -2.37
CA ILE A 59 3.70 -9.78 -3.76
C ILE A 59 5.23 -9.84 -3.82
N ILE A 60 5.91 -9.12 -2.92
CA ILE A 60 7.38 -9.08 -2.86
C ILE A 60 7.94 -10.46 -2.50
N ARG A 61 7.37 -11.05 -1.44
CA ARG A 61 7.79 -12.35 -0.91
C ARG A 61 6.53 -13.18 -0.59
N PRO A 62 6.18 -14.16 -1.44
CA PRO A 62 4.99 -14.98 -1.25
C PRO A 62 4.95 -15.69 0.11
N ASN A 63 3.76 -15.78 0.70
CA ASN A 63 3.50 -16.41 2.00
C ASN A 63 4.22 -15.72 3.18
N THR A 64 4.42 -14.41 3.12
CA THR A 64 4.99 -13.63 4.23
C THR A 64 3.92 -13.33 5.27
N VAL A 65 2.72 -12.97 4.83
CA VAL A 65 1.65 -12.54 5.72
C VAL A 65 0.79 -13.72 6.16
N ASP A 66 0.65 -13.87 7.48
CA ASP A 66 -0.31 -14.79 8.08
C ASP A 66 -1.70 -14.15 8.10
N TRP A 67 -2.44 -14.30 7.00
CA TRP A 67 -3.77 -13.71 6.84
C TRP A 67 -4.80 -14.17 7.87
N SER A 68 -4.54 -15.21 8.65
CA SER A 68 -5.43 -15.63 9.75
C SER A 68 -5.44 -14.65 10.92
N LYS A 69 -4.38 -13.82 11.05
CA LYS A 69 -4.23 -12.82 12.11
C LYS A 69 -4.69 -11.41 11.70
N ILE A 70 -4.97 -11.21 10.41
CA ILE A 70 -5.24 -9.89 9.83
C ILE A 70 -6.74 -9.61 9.78
N TYR A 71 -7.15 -8.44 10.28
CA TYR A 71 -8.54 -8.00 10.19
C TYR A 71 -8.85 -7.48 8.79
N LYS A 72 -9.72 -8.18 8.05
CA LYS A 72 -10.19 -7.78 6.71
C LYS A 72 -11.52 -7.03 6.73
N THR A 73 -12.31 -7.24 7.78
CA THR A 73 -13.59 -6.57 7.99
C THR A 73 -13.57 -5.92 9.36
N PHE A 74 -13.94 -4.64 9.42
CA PHE A 74 -13.85 -3.84 10.63
C PHE A 74 -15.20 -3.70 11.31
N ASN A 75 -15.23 -3.90 12.63
CA ASN A 75 -16.39 -3.60 13.45
C ASN A 75 -16.34 -2.11 13.83
N ALA A 76 -17.41 -1.36 13.59
CA ALA A 76 -17.44 0.10 13.82
C ALA A 76 -16.96 0.53 15.23
N ILE A 77 -17.22 -0.26 16.27
CA ILE A 77 -16.81 0.06 17.64
C ILE A 77 -15.32 -0.22 17.87
N LYS A 78 -14.77 -1.24 17.19
CA LYS A 78 -13.38 -1.71 17.36
C LYS A 78 -12.47 -1.35 16.19
N GLU A 79 -12.97 -0.60 15.21
CA GLU A 79 -12.31 -0.36 13.93
C GLU A 79 -10.91 0.20 14.11
N ARG A 80 -10.76 1.26 14.92
CA ARG A 80 -9.46 1.88 15.17
C ARG A 80 -8.46 0.89 15.79
N PHE A 81 -8.90 0.05 16.71
CA PHE A 81 -8.06 -0.97 17.34
C PHE A 81 -7.67 -2.07 16.35
N GLN A 82 -8.61 -2.52 15.51
CA GLN A 82 -8.35 -3.53 14.49
C GLN A 82 -7.36 -3.03 13.43
N LYS A 83 -7.55 -1.79 12.93
CA LYS A 83 -6.62 -1.12 12.03
C LYS A 83 -5.24 -0.96 12.67
N LEU A 84 -5.16 -0.51 13.92
CA LEU A 84 -3.90 -0.41 14.65
C LEU A 84 -3.17 -1.75 14.75
N ASN A 85 -3.89 -2.86 15.01
CA ASN A 85 -3.27 -4.19 15.03
C ASN A 85 -2.71 -4.58 13.67
N ASN A 86 -3.45 -4.34 12.58
CA ASN A 86 -2.94 -4.57 11.24
C ASN A 86 -1.69 -3.72 10.97
N CYS A 87 -1.68 -2.44 11.34
CA CYS A 87 -0.51 -1.57 11.19
C CYS A 87 0.68 -2.07 12.03
N ASN A 88 0.46 -2.57 13.25
CA ASN A 88 1.54 -3.19 14.01
C ASN A 88 2.12 -4.41 13.27
N PHE A 89 1.28 -5.27 12.71
CA PHE A 89 1.75 -6.37 11.86
C PHE A 89 2.51 -5.89 10.64
N THR A 90 2.12 -4.76 10.01
CA THR A 90 2.91 -4.21 8.89
C THR A 90 4.33 -3.87 9.32
N VAL A 91 4.52 -3.31 10.52
CA VAL A 91 5.85 -3.00 11.04
C VAL A 91 6.62 -4.28 11.34
N ASP A 92 5.98 -5.26 11.97
CA ASP A 92 6.61 -6.53 12.31
C ASP A 92 7.10 -7.25 11.04
N TYR A 93 6.25 -7.39 10.02
CA TYR A 93 6.60 -8.04 8.75
C TYR A 93 7.65 -7.27 7.94
N ALA A 94 7.63 -5.93 8.04
CA ALA A 94 8.65 -5.09 7.41
C ALA A 94 10.03 -5.39 8.00
N VAL A 95 10.14 -5.51 9.32
CA VAL A 95 11.42 -5.82 9.99
C VAL A 95 11.80 -7.29 9.74
N GLU A 96 10.89 -8.23 10.00
CA GLU A 96 11.10 -9.66 9.77
C GLU A 96 9.84 -10.28 9.16
N PRO A 97 9.88 -10.86 7.95
CA PRO A 97 11.08 -11.39 7.27
C PRO A 97 11.61 -10.52 6.11
N LEU A 98 11.17 -9.25 5.96
CA LEU A 98 11.54 -8.40 4.82
C LEU A 98 12.82 -7.57 5.03
N HIS A 99 13.30 -7.44 6.26
CA HIS A 99 14.54 -6.72 6.63
C HIS A 99 14.56 -5.24 6.20
N PHE A 100 13.41 -4.57 6.26
CA PHE A 100 13.30 -3.13 6.03
C PHE A 100 13.85 -2.35 7.22
N LYS A 101 14.41 -1.18 6.94
CA LYS A 101 14.86 -0.26 7.99
C LYS A 101 13.68 0.57 8.51
N MET A 102 13.03 0.08 9.57
CA MET A 102 11.87 0.71 10.21
C MET A 102 12.22 1.65 11.38
N THR A 103 13.39 2.28 11.37
CA THR A 103 13.80 3.15 12.48
C THR A 103 12.87 4.37 12.58
N GLY A 104 12.07 4.43 13.63
CA GLY A 104 11.15 5.55 13.90
C GLY A 104 9.80 5.48 13.18
N ILE A 105 9.40 4.32 12.66
CA ILE A 105 8.05 4.09 12.10
C ILE A 105 7.35 3.03 12.96
N GLY A 106 6.25 3.40 13.62
CA GLY A 106 5.37 2.50 14.35
C GLY A 106 4.02 2.29 13.67
N GLY A 107 3.25 1.32 14.17
CA GLY A 107 1.87 1.11 13.71
C GLY A 107 0.96 2.35 13.85
N PRO A 108 1.06 3.15 14.93
CA PRO A 108 0.30 4.40 15.05
C PRO A 108 0.58 5.40 13.92
N ASP A 109 1.84 5.53 13.48
CA ASP A 109 2.22 6.47 12.42
C ASP A 109 1.57 6.13 11.07
N ILE A 110 1.43 4.84 10.78
CA ILE A 110 0.74 4.33 9.59
C ILE A 110 -0.76 4.56 9.71
N LEU A 111 -1.35 4.25 10.87
CA LEU A 111 -2.77 4.45 11.15
C LEU A 111 -3.19 5.91 11.02
N GLU A 112 -2.32 6.84 11.45
CA GLU A 112 -2.56 8.28 11.39
C GLU A 112 -2.27 8.89 10.00
N GLY A 113 -1.69 8.11 9.08
CA GLY A 113 -1.36 8.57 7.74
C GLY A 113 -0.24 9.61 7.73
N ASN A 114 0.77 9.45 8.60
CA ASN A 114 1.90 10.37 8.65
C ASN A 114 2.60 10.40 7.28
N LYS A 115 2.58 11.56 6.62
CA LYS A 115 2.99 11.68 5.22
C LYS A 115 4.42 11.22 4.97
N THR A 116 5.36 11.76 5.75
CA THR A 116 6.79 11.47 5.61
C THR A 116 7.09 10.00 5.84
N LEU A 117 6.49 9.41 6.88
CA LEU A 117 6.74 8.01 7.23
C LEU A 117 6.06 7.05 6.25
N THR A 118 4.87 7.40 5.76
CA THR A 118 4.16 6.63 4.72
C THR A 118 4.96 6.62 3.41
N LEU A 119 5.44 7.78 2.94
CA LEU A 119 6.28 7.84 1.74
C LEU A 119 7.58 7.04 1.91
N GLY A 120 8.24 7.15 3.08
CA GLY A 120 9.43 6.37 3.39
C GLY A 120 9.19 4.86 3.36
N LEU A 121 8.03 4.41 3.87
CA LEU A 121 7.64 3.00 3.82
C LEU A 121 7.38 2.53 2.38
N VAL A 122 6.61 3.28 1.61
CA VAL A 122 6.28 2.92 0.22
C VAL A 122 7.53 2.90 -0.66
N TRP A 123 8.48 3.80 -0.41
CA TRP A 123 9.79 3.77 -1.07
C TRP A 123 10.54 2.46 -0.80
N GLN A 124 10.60 2.02 0.47
CA GLN A 124 11.24 0.74 0.82
C GLN A 124 10.54 -0.45 0.13
N ILE A 125 9.21 -0.44 0.07
CA ILE A 125 8.41 -1.44 -0.64
C ILE A 125 8.77 -1.48 -2.13
N MET A 126 8.76 -0.33 -2.81
CA MET A 126 9.09 -0.24 -4.23
C MET A 126 10.52 -0.72 -4.52
N ARG A 127 11.47 -0.35 -3.67
CA ARG A 127 12.86 -0.79 -3.74
C ARG A 127 12.97 -2.32 -3.59
N ALA A 128 12.31 -2.89 -2.59
CA ALA A 128 12.33 -4.33 -2.32
C ALA A 128 11.67 -5.14 -3.45
N TYR A 129 10.55 -4.65 -3.98
CA TYR A 129 9.88 -5.24 -5.14
C TYR A 129 10.80 -5.28 -6.37
N THR A 130 11.43 -4.16 -6.70
CA THR A 130 12.36 -4.07 -7.83
C THR A 130 13.51 -5.06 -7.67
N LEU A 131 14.11 -5.14 -6.48
CA LEU A 131 15.17 -6.11 -6.21
C LEU A 131 14.68 -7.56 -6.35
N SER A 132 13.47 -7.86 -5.87
CA SER A 132 12.89 -9.21 -5.99
C SER A 132 12.67 -9.64 -7.45
N ILE A 133 12.33 -8.71 -8.35
CA ILE A 133 12.22 -9.00 -9.79
C ILE A 133 13.60 -9.27 -10.37
N LEU A 134 14.57 -8.39 -10.09
CA LEU A 134 15.93 -8.54 -10.61
C LEU A 134 16.56 -9.88 -10.19
N GLN A 135 16.29 -10.33 -8.97
CA GLN A 135 16.74 -11.63 -8.47
C GLN A 135 16.07 -12.82 -9.16
N LYS A 136 14.80 -12.70 -9.60
CA LYS A 136 14.09 -13.77 -10.32
C LYS A 136 14.52 -13.90 -11.78
N LEU A 137 15.16 -12.88 -12.34
CA LEU A 137 15.62 -12.84 -13.73
C LEU A 137 17.11 -13.21 -13.89
N ALA A 138 17.85 -13.25 -12.78
CA ALA A 138 19.24 -13.70 -12.73
C ALA A 138 19.33 -15.22 -12.66
#